data_AF-A0A8B6DUQ2-F1
#
_entry.id   AF-A0A8B6DUQ2-F1
#
_cell.length_a   1.000
_cell.length_b   1.000
_cell.length_c   1.000
_cell.angle_alpha   90.00
_cell.angle_beta   90.00
_cell.angle_gamma   90.00
#
_symmetry.space_group_name_H-M   'P 1'
#
loop_
_entity.id
_entity.type
_entity.pdbx_description
1 polymer ?
#
loop_
_entity_poly.entity_id
_entity_poly.type
_entity_poly.pdbx_seq_one_letter_code
_entity_poly.pdbx_strand_id
1 'polypeptide(L)'
;SEHIKKVTKEFCDWVANLGGESNKNNMEESTITSLFASGYETKPALSVPIHVVELTNVPQELRATANVAQQQQATKSIPTEKKIPEKWKYSGNYQPTWVKFKYGSWYLDPKSWKKRDAEIPLLDPKEVKNQEMSESKKKSKELNNDIAQSHGAKLFMDWTIDVKKDKRKPEVLKLIKSGKVSR
;
A
#
# COMPACT_ATOMS: atom_id res chain seq x y z
N SER A 1 -28.19 -9.07 14.71
CA SER A 1 -28.28 -8.48 16.06
C SER A 1 -27.62 -9.36 17.12
N GLU A 2 -27.83 -10.69 17.12
CA GLU A 2 -27.23 -11.60 18.13
C GLU A 2 -25.70 -11.61 18.16
N HIS A 3 -25.04 -11.49 17.00
CA HIS A 3 -23.58 -11.42 16.94
C HIS A 3 -23.01 -10.20 17.66
N ILE A 4 -23.64 -9.03 17.50
CA ILE A 4 -23.22 -7.78 18.16
C ILE A 4 -23.34 -7.94 19.68
N LYS A 5 -24.46 -8.51 20.16
CA LYS A 5 -24.64 -8.80 21.59
C LYS A 5 -23.55 -9.71 22.14
N LYS A 6 -23.20 -10.77 21.40
CA LYS A 6 -22.12 -11.69 21.81
C LYS A 6 -20.76 -10.99 21.91
N VAL A 7 -20.41 -10.17 20.90
CA VAL A 7 -19.14 -9.44 20.88
C VAL A 7 -19.09 -8.37 21.99
N THR A 8 -20.19 -7.65 22.22
CA THR A 8 -20.26 -6.66 23.33
C THR A 8 -20.05 -7.35 24.67
N LYS A 9 -20.66 -8.53 24.87
CA LYS A 9 -20.48 -9.32 26.10
C LYS A 9 -19.04 -9.77 26.29
N GLU A 10 -18.42 -10.36 25.27
CA GLU A 10 -17.01 -10.79 25.31
C GLU A 10 -16.07 -9.61 25.62
N PHE A 11 -16.37 -8.43 25.09
CA PHE A 11 -15.65 -7.19 25.39
C PHE A 11 -15.82 -6.76 26.86
N CYS A 12 -17.06 -6.73 27.37
CA CYS A 12 -17.32 -6.37 28.77
C CYS A 12 -16.67 -7.36 29.75
N ASP A 13 -16.72 -8.67 29.45
CA ASP A 13 -16.08 -9.73 30.25
C ASP A 13 -14.54 -9.59 30.24
N TRP A 14 -13.96 -9.21 29.10
CA TRP A 14 -12.53 -8.93 28.98
C TRP A 14 -12.10 -7.71 29.80
N VAL A 15 -12.89 -6.62 29.75
CA VAL A 15 -12.64 -5.40 30.52
C VAL A 15 -12.71 -5.69 32.03
N ALA A 16 -13.66 -6.52 32.47
CA ALA A 16 -13.78 -6.94 33.86
C ALA A 16 -12.56 -7.76 34.33
N ASN A 17 -12.05 -8.66 33.48
CA ASN A 17 -10.87 -9.48 33.79
C ASN A 17 -9.55 -8.69 33.84
N LEU A 18 -9.49 -7.49 33.26
CA LEU A 18 -8.31 -6.63 33.27
C LEU A 18 -8.08 -5.91 34.62
N GLY A 19 -8.86 -6.21 35.66
CA GLY A 19 -8.70 -5.62 36.98
C GLY A 19 -9.34 -4.24 37.13
N GLY A 20 -10.33 -3.94 36.30
CA GLY A 20 -11.22 -2.81 36.55
C GLY A 20 -12.15 -3.16 37.70
N GLU A 21 -11.72 -2.87 38.94
CA GLU A 21 -12.67 -2.75 40.05
C GLU A 21 -13.82 -1.85 39.58
N SER A 22 -15.02 -2.40 39.64
CA SER A 22 -16.25 -1.67 39.41
C SER A 22 -16.24 -0.37 40.20
N ASN A 23 -16.84 0.67 39.62
CA ASN A 23 -17.18 1.97 40.23
C ASN A 23 -16.29 3.18 39.90
N LYS A 24 -16.28 3.63 38.63
CA LYS A 24 -16.43 5.09 38.43
C LYS A 24 -17.14 5.54 37.17
N ASN A 25 -17.12 4.75 36.09
CA ASN A 25 -17.87 5.08 34.87
C ASN A 25 -18.66 3.85 34.43
N ASN A 26 -19.90 3.75 34.90
CA ASN A 26 -20.82 2.65 34.65
C ASN A 26 -21.27 2.66 33.18
N MET A 27 -20.41 2.20 32.28
CA MET A 27 -20.74 2.04 30.86
C MET A 27 -21.46 0.71 30.68
N GLU A 28 -22.80 0.77 30.66
CA GLU A 28 -23.68 -0.40 30.60
C GLU A 28 -23.55 -1.14 29.25
N GLU A 29 -23.54 -2.48 29.29
CA GLU A 29 -23.49 -3.34 28.09
C GLU A 29 -24.60 -2.99 27.08
N SER A 30 -25.77 -2.57 27.59
CA SER A 30 -26.92 -2.12 26.79
C SER A 30 -26.64 -0.84 26.01
N THR A 31 -25.88 0.11 26.59
CA THR A 31 -25.49 1.37 25.96
C THR A 31 -24.53 1.12 24.80
N ILE A 32 -23.53 0.25 25.03
CA ILE A 32 -22.56 -0.13 23.99
C ILE A 32 -23.26 -0.87 22.85
N THR A 33 -24.14 -1.81 23.18
CA THR A 33 -24.90 -2.58 22.18
C THR A 33 -25.78 -1.66 21.32
N SER A 34 -26.37 -0.61 21.91
CA SER A 34 -27.18 0.37 21.17
C SER A 34 -26.39 1.16 20.14
N LEU A 35 -25.14 1.57 20.47
CA LEU A 35 -24.25 2.29 19.54
C LEU A 35 -23.89 1.45 18.29
N PHE A 36 -23.82 0.13 18.43
CA PHE A 36 -23.58 -0.77 17.31
C PHE A 36 -24.88 -1.21 16.61
N ALA A 37 -26.02 -1.14 17.30
CA ALA A 37 -27.33 -1.40 16.73
C ALA A 37 -27.85 -0.23 15.89
N SER A 38 -27.42 1.01 16.17
CA SER A 38 -27.60 2.13 15.26
C SER A 38 -26.76 1.87 14.02
N GLY A 39 -27.39 1.26 13.00
CA GLY A 39 -26.78 1.04 11.71
C GLY A 39 -26.30 2.37 11.17
N TYR A 40 -24.98 2.56 11.09
CA TYR A 40 -24.40 3.58 10.23
C TYR A 40 -24.68 3.14 8.79
N GLU A 41 -25.90 3.43 8.34
CA GLU A 41 -26.27 3.32 6.96
C GLU A 41 -25.62 4.51 6.25
N THR A 42 -24.35 4.34 5.88
CA THR A 42 -23.69 5.26 4.98
C THR A 42 -24.38 5.12 3.63
N LYS A 43 -25.41 5.95 3.40
CA LYS A 43 -26.00 6.11 2.06
C LYS A 43 -24.84 6.42 1.11
N PRO A 44 -24.62 5.63 0.04
CA PRO A 44 -23.65 6.02 -0.97
C PRO A 44 -24.13 7.36 -1.52
N ALA A 45 -23.33 8.40 -1.31
CA ALA A 45 -23.66 9.76 -1.69
C ALA A 45 -23.47 9.98 -3.19
N LEU A 46 -24.08 9.16 -4.05
CA LEU A 46 -24.14 9.39 -5.50
C LEU A 46 -25.43 8.78 -6.05
N SER A 47 -26.53 9.53 -5.96
CA SER A 47 -27.80 9.23 -6.63
C SER A 47 -27.82 9.62 -8.11
N VAL A 48 -26.68 10.06 -8.66
CA VAL A 48 -26.54 10.55 -10.04
C VAL A 48 -25.62 9.61 -10.84
N PRO A 49 -26.02 9.16 -12.04
CA PRO A 49 -25.15 8.37 -12.91
C PRO A 49 -23.87 9.15 -13.25
N ILE A 50 -22.71 8.55 -12.97
CA ILE A 50 -21.41 9.14 -13.33
C ILE A 50 -21.26 9.03 -14.85
N HIS A 51 -21.35 10.16 -15.55
CA HIS A 51 -21.11 10.23 -17.00
C HIS A 51 -19.65 10.59 -17.25
N VAL A 52 -18.89 9.70 -17.89
CA VAL A 52 -17.49 9.97 -18.28
C VAL A 52 -17.50 10.65 -19.65
N VAL A 53 -17.06 11.91 -19.71
CA VAL A 53 -16.98 12.71 -20.93
C VAL A 53 -15.53 13.10 -21.17
N GLU A 54 -15.08 13.04 -22.43
CA GLU A 54 -13.76 13.51 -22.84
C GLU A 54 -13.60 15.01 -22.52
N LEU A 55 -12.44 15.41 -21.99
CA LEU A 55 -12.22 16.77 -21.46
C LEU A 55 -12.44 17.87 -22.50
N THR A 56 -12.28 17.54 -23.79
CA THR A 56 -12.55 18.39 -24.96
C THR A 56 -14.01 18.81 -25.08
N ASN A 57 -14.93 18.03 -24.51
CA ASN A 57 -16.37 18.25 -24.59
C ASN A 57 -16.92 18.91 -23.31
N VAL A 58 -16.06 19.15 -22.32
CA VAL A 58 -16.39 19.90 -21.10
C VAL A 58 -16.18 21.40 -21.35
N PRO A 59 -17.15 22.27 -21.02
CA PRO A 59 -17.02 23.72 -21.11
C PRO A 59 -15.77 24.26 -20.41
N GLN A 60 -15.15 25.28 -20.99
CA GLN A 60 -13.85 25.81 -20.53
C GLN A 60 -13.87 26.29 -19.08
N GLU A 61 -15.01 26.78 -18.58
CA GLU A 61 -15.21 27.22 -17.20
C GLU A 61 -15.05 26.08 -16.17
N LEU A 62 -15.38 24.84 -16.56
CA LEU A 62 -15.27 23.65 -15.70
C LEU A 62 -13.88 22.99 -15.78
N ARG A 63 -13.04 23.37 -16.76
CA ARG A 63 -11.66 22.85 -16.87
C ARG A 63 -10.71 23.48 -15.86
N ALA A 64 -11.03 24.69 -15.36
CA ALA A 64 -10.14 25.45 -14.48
C ALA A 64 -10.04 24.87 -13.05
N THR A 65 -11.04 24.10 -12.60
CA THR A 65 -11.03 23.46 -11.27
C THR A 65 -10.27 22.13 -11.26
N ALA A 66 -10.08 21.52 -12.43
CA ALA A 66 -9.16 20.41 -12.61
C ALA A 66 -7.76 20.99 -12.80
N ASN A 67 -7.02 21.20 -11.71
CA ASN A 67 -5.62 21.65 -11.73
C ASN A 67 -4.73 20.63 -12.47
N VAL A 68 -4.77 20.66 -13.81
CA VAL A 68 -3.80 20.00 -14.68
C VAL A 68 -2.91 21.11 -15.21
N ALA A 69 -1.64 21.05 -14.84
CA ALA A 69 -0.61 21.99 -15.24
C ALA A 69 -0.73 22.30 -16.75
N GLN A 70 -0.93 23.57 -17.07
CA GLN A 70 -0.96 24.07 -18.43
C GLN A 70 0.39 23.77 -19.09
N GLN A 71 0.47 22.66 -19.83
CA GLN A 71 1.52 22.49 -20.81
C GLN A 71 1.30 23.56 -21.87
N GLN A 72 2.24 24.50 -21.90
CA GLN A 72 2.31 25.59 -22.86
C GLN A 72 2.08 25.03 -24.26
N GLN A 73 0.95 25.39 -24.87
CA GLN A 73 0.64 25.04 -26.24
C GLN A 73 1.61 25.80 -27.14
N ALA A 74 2.70 25.14 -27.55
CA ALA A 74 3.52 25.61 -28.64
C ALA A 74 2.63 25.68 -29.89
N THR A 75 2.38 26.90 -30.37
CA THR A 75 1.63 27.21 -31.58
C THR A 75 2.41 26.71 -32.81
N LYS A 76 2.29 25.42 -33.10
CA LYS A 76 2.62 24.89 -34.42
C LYS A 76 1.34 24.92 -35.25
N SER A 77 1.28 25.89 -36.15
CA SER A 77 0.27 25.99 -37.22
C SER A 77 0.04 24.62 -37.84
N ILE A 78 -1.19 24.12 -37.74
CA ILE A 78 -1.64 22.86 -38.33
C ILE A 78 -1.63 23.04 -39.86
N PRO A 79 -0.83 22.29 -40.63
CA PRO A 79 -0.97 22.28 -42.09
C PRO A 79 -2.31 21.65 -42.46
N THR A 80 -3.03 22.33 -43.34
CA THR A 80 -4.28 21.91 -43.98
C THR A 80 -4.29 20.42 -44.33
N GLU A 81 -5.37 19.77 -43.88
CA GLU A 81 -5.93 18.47 -44.28
C GLU A 81 -5.10 17.68 -45.31
N LYS A 82 -4.09 16.96 -44.82
CA LYS A 82 -3.51 15.85 -45.59
C LYS A 82 -4.54 14.74 -45.63
N LYS A 83 -5.08 14.47 -46.83
CA LYS A 83 -5.87 13.27 -47.15
C LYS A 83 -5.29 12.09 -46.38
N ILE A 84 -6.13 11.47 -45.55
CA ILE A 84 -5.82 10.24 -44.81
C ILE A 84 -5.24 9.27 -45.84
N PRO A 85 -3.95 8.90 -45.78
CA PRO A 85 -3.43 7.88 -46.68
C PRO A 85 -4.25 6.63 -46.44
N GLU A 86 -4.65 5.98 -47.54
CA GLU A 86 -5.49 4.80 -47.56
C GLU A 86 -5.15 3.86 -46.41
N LYS A 87 -6.20 3.45 -45.69
CA LYS A 87 -6.19 2.49 -44.57
C LYS A 87 -5.10 1.45 -44.83
N TRP A 88 -4.06 1.43 -44.00
CA TRP A 88 -2.98 0.47 -44.12
C TRP A 88 -3.56 -0.94 -44.16
N LYS A 89 -3.55 -1.57 -45.35
CA LYS A 89 -3.97 -2.95 -45.54
C LYS A 89 -2.76 -3.83 -45.26
N TYR A 90 -2.75 -4.47 -44.10
CA TYR A 90 -1.76 -5.50 -43.81
C TYR A 90 -1.91 -6.65 -44.81
N SER A 91 -0.88 -6.92 -45.60
CA SER A 91 -0.88 -7.95 -46.65
C SER A 91 -0.45 -9.34 -46.15
N GLY A 92 -0.32 -9.54 -44.84
CA GLY A 92 0.05 -10.83 -44.25
C GLY A 92 -1.14 -11.57 -43.64
N ASN A 93 -0.97 -12.88 -43.44
CA ASN A 93 -1.91 -13.76 -42.74
C ASN A 93 -1.94 -13.55 -41.20
N TYR A 94 -1.72 -12.32 -40.72
CA TYR A 94 -1.70 -12.06 -39.27
C TYR A 94 -3.11 -12.09 -38.71
N GLN A 95 -3.37 -13.10 -37.90
CA GLN A 95 -4.57 -13.16 -37.08
C GLN A 95 -4.24 -12.50 -35.73
N PRO A 96 -4.88 -11.37 -35.37
CA PRO A 96 -4.66 -10.75 -34.08
C PRO A 96 -5.11 -11.70 -32.97
N THR A 97 -4.17 -12.15 -32.15
CA THR A 97 -4.47 -12.93 -30.95
C THR A 97 -4.79 -11.93 -29.83
N TRP A 98 -5.99 -11.96 -29.27
CA TRP A 98 -6.44 -11.08 -28.18
C TRP A 98 -5.77 -11.37 -26.82
N VAL A 99 -4.58 -11.99 -26.84
CA VAL A 99 -3.82 -12.33 -25.64
C VAL A 99 -3.12 -11.08 -25.14
N LYS A 100 -3.57 -10.59 -23.98
CA LYS A 100 -2.99 -9.42 -23.33
C LYS A 100 -1.79 -9.85 -22.48
N PHE A 101 -0.67 -9.15 -22.61
CA PHE A 101 0.52 -9.35 -21.79
C PHE A 101 0.82 -8.11 -20.94
N LYS A 102 1.44 -8.33 -19.77
CA LYS A 102 1.93 -7.29 -18.86
C LYS A 102 3.45 -7.47 -18.69
N TYR A 103 4.18 -6.39 -18.45
CA TYR A 103 5.66 -6.44 -18.36
C TYR A 103 6.20 -6.06 -16.97
N GLY A 104 5.54 -5.14 -16.28
CA GLY A 104 5.94 -4.66 -14.95
C GLY A 104 5.07 -3.50 -14.50
N SER A 105 5.56 -2.75 -13.50
CA SER A 105 4.93 -1.53 -12.99
C SER A 105 5.89 -0.36 -13.11
N TRP A 106 5.35 0.86 -13.25
CA TRP A 106 6.11 2.10 -13.41
C TRP A 106 7.10 2.40 -12.27
N TYR A 107 6.85 1.86 -11.07
CA TYR A 107 7.71 2.03 -9.89
C TYR A 107 8.86 1.01 -9.80
N LEU A 108 8.90 0.01 -10.71
CA LEU A 108 9.96 -0.98 -10.79
C LEU A 108 10.97 -0.59 -11.87
N ASP A 109 12.25 -0.90 -11.66
CA ASP A 109 13.30 -0.71 -12.65
C ASP A 109 12.88 -1.37 -13.99
N PRO A 110 12.89 -0.66 -15.14
CA PRO A 110 12.58 -1.23 -16.44
C PRO A 110 13.38 -2.49 -16.78
N LYS A 111 14.60 -2.64 -16.24
CA LYS A 111 15.43 -3.84 -16.42
C LYS A 111 14.85 -5.09 -15.75
N SER A 112 13.96 -4.91 -14.78
CA SER A 112 13.28 -6.00 -14.07
C SER A 112 12.00 -6.46 -14.76
N TRP A 113 11.56 -5.77 -15.82
CA TRP A 113 10.31 -6.06 -16.51
C TRP A 113 10.44 -7.36 -17.32
N LYS A 114 9.47 -8.24 -17.17
CA LYS A 114 9.39 -9.54 -17.85
C LYS A 114 7.98 -9.73 -18.38
N LYS A 115 7.89 -10.24 -19.62
CA LYS A 115 6.61 -10.60 -20.22
C LYS A 115 5.90 -11.60 -19.31
N ARG A 116 4.67 -11.28 -18.92
CA ARG A 116 3.77 -12.09 -18.09
C ARG A 116 2.37 -12.07 -18.71
N ASP A 117 1.60 -13.12 -18.46
CA ASP A 117 0.20 -13.18 -18.84
C ASP A 117 -0.64 -12.19 -18.03
N ALA A 118 -1.73 -11.69 -18.62
CA ALA A 118 -2.59 -10.72 -17.96
C ALA A 118 -3.27 -11.24 -16.68
N GLU A 119 -3.48 -12.55 -16.59
CA GLU A 119 -4.13 -13.21 -15.45
C GLU A 119 -3.20 -13.32 -14.23
N ILE A 120 -1.88 -13.37 -14.44
CA ILE A 120 -0.91 -13.53 -13.36
C ILE A 120 -0.73 -12.19 -12.63
N PRO A 121 -0.98 -12.13 -11.30
CA PRO A 121 -0.75 -10.93 -10.53
C PRO A 121 0.74 -10.58 -10.45
N LEU A 122 1.06 -9.28 -10.52
CA LEU A 122 2.42 -8.80 -10.31
C LEU A 122 2.64 -8.59 -8.81
N LEU A 123 3.39 -9.51 -8.19
CA LEU A 123 3.79 -9.38 -6.79
C LEU A 123 4.94 -8.37 -6.65
N ASP A 124 4.91 -7.56 -5.58
CA ASP A 124 6.02 -6.68 -5.24
C ASP A 124 7.24 -7.55 -4.84
N PRO A 125 8.44 -7.31 -5.41
CA PRO A 125 9.67 -7.99 -4.99
C PRO A 125 9.90 -8.01 -3.46
N LYS A 126 9.44 -6.99 -2.73
CA LYS A 126 9.52 -6.93 -1.26
C LYS A 126 8.58 -7.93 -0.59
N GLU A 127 7.37 -8.09 -1.14
CA GLU A 127 6.39 -9.07 -0.65
C GLU A 127 6.86 -10.49 -0.91
N VAL A 128 7.40 -10.76 -2.10
CA VAL A 128 8.01 -12.07 -2.44
C VAL A 128 9.10 -12.42 -1.43
N LYS A 129 10.03 -11.49 -1.15
CA LYS A 129 11.08 -11.71 -0.16
C LYS A 129 10.54 -11.99 1.24
N ASN A 130 9.46 -11.32 1.63
CA ASN A 130 8.81 -11.55 2.93
C ASN A 130 8.05 -12.88 2.99
N GLN A 131 7.54 -13.38 1.86
CA GLN A 131 6.86 -14.66 1.75
C GLN A 131 7.86 -15.83 1.73
N GLU A 132 9.01 -15.66 1.08
CA GLU A 132 10.13 -16.61 1.08
C GLU A 132 10.82 -16.73 2.45
N MET A 133 10.72 -15.71 3.31
CA MET A 133 11.24 -15.80 4.67
C MET A 133 10.37 -16.74 5.52
N SER A 134 10.96 -17.83 6.00
CA SER A 134 10.32 -18.71 6.99
C SER A 134 9.89 -17.94 8.24
N GLU A 135 8.85 -18.42 8.92
CA GLU A 135 8.37 -17.82 10.17
C GLU A 135 9.49 -17.67 11.21
N SER A 136 10.40 -18.64 11.28
CA SER A 136 11.58 -18.59 12.15
C SER A 136 12.49 -17.40 11.83
N LYS A 137 12.71 -17.08 10.54
CA LYS A 137 13.50 -15.91 10.14
C LYS A 137 12.79 -14.59 10.47
N LYS A 138 11.47 -14.55 10.37
CA LYS A 138 10.66 -13.38 10.77
C LYS A 138 10.80 -13.12 12.27
N LYS A 139 10.55 -14.14 13.10
CA LYS A 139 10.69 -14.09 14.56
C LYS A 139 12.11 -13.71 14.99
N SER A 140 13.14 -14.29 14.33
CA SER A 140 14.53 -13.93 14.61
C SER A 140 14.85 -12.46 14.30
N LYS A 141 14.32 -11.92 13.19
CA LYS A 141 14.52 -10.51 12.83
C LYS A 141 13.85 -9.56 13.80
N GLU A 142 12.64 -9.89 14.25
CA GLU A 142 11.90 -9.15 15.26
C GLU A 142 12.65 -9.12 16.60
N LEU A 143 13.05 -10.29 17.11
CA LEU A 143 13.85 -10.39 18.33
C LEU A 143 15.18 -9.63 18.23
N ASN A 144 15.86 -9.69 17.07
CA ASN A 144 17.08 -8.93 16.84
C ASN A 144 16.86 -7.42 16.91
N ASN A 145 15.68 -6.92 16.54
CA ASN A 145 15.32 -5.51 16.61
C ASN A 145 15.12 -5.06 18.06
N ASP A 146 14.46 -5.88 18.88
CA ASP A 146 14.28 -5.60 20.31
C ASP A 146 15.62 -5.59 21.04
N ILE A 147 16.46 -6.60 20.77
CA ILE A 147 17.81 -6.69 21.35
C ILE A 147 18.65 -5.47 20.92
N ALA A 148 18.55 -5.04 19.67
CA ALA A 148 19.27 -3.88 19.14
C ALA A 148 18.97 -2.58 19.89
N GLN A 149 17.79 -2.43 20.49
CA GLN A 149 17.43 -1.26 21.29
C GLN A 149 18.00 -1.29 22.71
N SER A 150 18.39 -2.47 23.22
CA SER A 150 18.91 -2.62 24.57
C SER A 150 20.26 -1.92 24.77
N HIS A 151 20.51 -1.47 26.01
CA HIS A 151 21.79 -0.87 26.39
C HIS A 151 22.96 -1.87 26.23
N GLY A 152 22.72 -3.15 26.50
CA GLY A 152 23.73 -4.21 26.36
C GLY A 152 24.23 -4.35 24.91
N ALA A 153 23.33 -4.26 23.93
CA ALA A 153 23.70 -4.32 22.52
C ALA A 153 24.55 -3.11 22.08
N LYS A 154 24.30 -1.93 22.64
CA LYS A 154 25.13 -0.73 22.41
C LYS A 154 26.53 -0.88 23.01
N LEU A 155 26.65 -1.31 24.27
CA LEU A 155 27.95 -1.55 24.91
C LEU A 155 28.77 -2.59 24.15
N PHE A 156 28.11 -3.65 23.67
CA PHE A 156 28.77 -4.67 22.86
C PHE A 156 29.24 -4.13 21.50
N MET A 157 28.50 -3.20 20.89
CA MET A 157 28.91 -2.50 19.67
C MET A 157 30.16 -1.66 19.90
N ASP A 158 30.19 -0.87 20.97
CA ASP A 158 31.32 -0.02 21.32
C ASP A 158 32.57 -0.88 21.59
N TRP A 159 32.40 -1.94 22.39
CA TRP A 159 33.46 -2.91 22.63
C TRP A 159 33.97 -3.59 21.36
N THR A 160 33.09 -3.99 20.43
CA THR A 160 33.52 -4.61 19.17
C THR A 160 34.23 -3.63 18.23
N ILE A 161 33.84 -2.35 18.24
CA ILE A 161 34.55 -1.30 17.49
C ILE A 161 35.94 -1.06 18.07
N ASP A 162 36.06 -1.04 19.40
CA ASP A 162 37.31 -0.74 20.09
C ASP A 162 38.29 -1.92 20.11
N VAL A 163 37.81 -3.13 20.39
CA VAL A 163 38.65 -4.32 20.64
C VAL A 163 38.84 -5.17 19.38
N LYS A 164 37.92 -5.12 18.41
CA LYS A 164 37.91 -6.02 17.25
C LYS A 164 37.74 -5.24 15.94
N LYS A 165 38.68 -4.34 15.66
CA LYS A 165 38.70 -3.54 14.41
C LYS A 165 38.66 -4.38 13.12
N ASP A 166 39.10 -5.64 13.17
CA ASP A 166 39.27 -6.50 11.98
C ASP A 166 38.53 -7.86 12.02
N LYS A 167 37.52 -8.04 12.91
CA LYS A 167 36.73 -9.29 12.93
C LYS A 167 35.33 -9.12 12.35
N ARG A 168 34.85 -10.19 11.72
CA ARG A 168 33.51 -10.29 11.10
C ARG A 168 32.44 -9.92 12.13
N LYS A 169 31.68 -8.87 11.83
CA LYS A 169 30.59 -8.40 12.69
C LYS A 169 29.35 -9.28 12.53
N PRO A 170 28.72 -9.75 13.62
CA PRO A 170 27.46 -10.47 13.57
C PRO A 170 26.34 -9.62 12.95
N GLU A 171 25.36 -10.27 12.34
CA GLU A 171 24.34 -9.61 11.53
C GLU A 171 23.43 -8.68 12.34
N VAL A 172 23.15 -9.05 13.60
CA VAL A 172 22.39 -8.21 14.56
C VAL A 172 23.00 -6.81 14.71
N LEU A 173 24.33 -6.69 14.66
CA LEU A 173 25.04 -5.42 14.77
C LEU A 173 24.85 -4.51 13.56
N LYS A 174 24.50 -5.08 12.40
CA LYS A 174 24.19 -4.29 11.20
C LYS A 174 22.88 -3.52 11.36
N LEU A 175 21.92 -4.07 12.11
CA LEU A 175 20.61 -3.47 12.34
C LEU A 175 20.73 -2.23 13.26
N ILE A 176 21.53 -2.31 14.32
CA ILE A 176 21.76 -1.20 15.27
C ILE A 176 22.30 0.06 14.56
N LYS A 177 23.23 -0.11 13.61
CA LYS A 177 23.80 1.03 12.84
C LYS A 177 22.78 1.75 11.96
N SER A 178 21.72 1.06 11.52
CA SER A 178 20.68 1.66 10.66
C SER A 178 19.65 2.48 11.43
N GLY A 179 19.56 2.31 12.75
CA GLY A 179 18.80 3.16 13.64
C GLY A 179 19.53 4.49 13.85
N LYS A 180 19.38 5.43 12.92
CA LYS A 180 19.70 6.84 13.19
C LYS A 180 18.90 7.27 14.42
N VAL A 181 19.59 7.39 15.55
CA VAL A 181 19.14 8.19 16.67
C VAL A 181 19.06 9.63 16.13
N SER A 182 17.84 10.06 15.78
CA SER A 182 17.54 11.48 15.66
C SER A 182 17.92 12.11 17.00
N ARG A 183 18.97 12.94 16.97
CA ARG A 183 19.22 13.91 18.04
C ARG A 183 18.24 15.07 17.89
#